data_AF-A0AAW0LWC3-F1
#
_entry.id   AF-A0AAW0LWC3-F1
#
_cell.length_a   1.000
_cell.length_b   1.000
_cell.length_c   1.000
_cell.angle_alpha   90.00
_cell.angle_beta   90.00
_cell.angle_gamma   90.00
#
_symmetry.space_group_name_H-M   'P 1'
#
loop_
_entity.id
_entity.type
_entity.pdbx_description
1 polymer ?
#
loop_
_entity_poly.entity_id
_entity_poly.type
_entity_poly.pdbx_seq_one_letter_code
_entity_poly.pdbx_strand_id
1 'polypeptide(L)'
;MASASSFILFILQASACLFFCTIGAQANKTFSAIFSFGDSILDTGMNNNLLSGRCNYPPYGRDFPGKVATGRFCNGKNPTDLIDLQNDDLLTGVGFASGGSGIDPLTSTMSQQLQYFKDYIGKLTGVAGEEKAKAIIANSLVLMSAGNNDIGVSYTAGMRKLEYTFPAYCAQLVTWSTTFLEQLYALGARRFGVLSTVAFGCEPSARLTGGSSCSMAANLGAQMYNNLLKAGIASLQSKHPDAKLVFFDIFTPLVNIASNPQQFGFQNANSGCCGGASICLPFSQFTCPDASTYVFWDFLHPTEKTYRIIVSDHSEFVKMASASSFILFILQACAYLFFDTIGAQANKTFSAIFSFGDTILDTGMNNNLLSGRCNYPPYGRDFPGKVATGRFCNGKNPTDLIAETLGIKDIVPAYLKPDLQIVAMSQQLQYFKDYIDKLTGVAGEEKVKAIIANSLVLMSAGNNDIGVSYTAAFGCEPSARFIGGSSYSMVANLGAQMYNNLLKAGIASLQSKHPDAKLVFFDIFTPLVNIASNPQQFGFQNANFGCCGGSGLCLPFSPFACPDASTYVFWDFVHPTEKLIE
;
A
#
# COMPACT_ATOMS: atom_id res chain seq x y z
N MET A 1 -0.98 -56.06 -12.56
CA MET A 1 0.45 -55.86 -12.24
C MET A 1 0.73 -54.38 -12.36
N ALA A 2 0.82 -53.64 -11.24
CA ALA A 2 1.35 -52.28 -11.30
C ALA A 2 2.80 -52.37 -11.78
N SER A 3 3.14 -51.65 -12.85
CA SER A 3 4.47 -51.74 -13.45
C SER A 3 5.53 -51.28 -12.44
N ALA A 4 6.72 -51.88 -12.49
CA ALA A 4 7.85 -51.51 -11.64
C ALA A 4 8.16 -49.99 -11.68
N SER A 5 7.77 -49.31 -12.76
CA SER A 5 7.86 -47.86 -12.94
C SER A 5 7.03 -47.07 -11.92
N SER A 6 5.84 -47.52 -11.54
CA SER A 6 4.99 -46.84 -10.55
C SER A 6 5.54 -46.95 -9.12
N PHE A 7 6.25 -48.04 -8.82
CA PHE A 7 6.84 -48.27 -7.51
C PHE A 7 8.13 -47.46 -7.32
N ILE A 8 8.94 -47.33 -8.38
CA ILE A 8 10.14 -46.48 -8.39
C ILE A 8 9.75 -44.99 -8.26
N LEU A 9 8.67 -44.57 -8.92
CA LEU A 9 8.17 -43.19 -8.81
C LEU A 9 7.70 -42.86 -7.38
N PHE A 10 7.06 -43.81 -6.71
CA PHE A 10 6.61 -43.65 -5.32
C PHE A 10 7.78 -43.56 -4.33
N ILE A 11 8.84 -44.36 -4.53
CA ILE A 11 10.06 -44.31 -3.71
C ILE A 11 10.81 -42.99 -3.92
N LEU A 12 10.89 -42.48 -5.15
CA LEU A 12 11.49 -41.18 -5.45
C LEU A 12 10.69 -40.03 -4.83
N GLN A 13 9.35 -40.09 -4.87
CA GLN A 13 8.48 -39.10 -4.21
C GLN A 13 8.61 -39.12 -2.69
N ALA A 14 8.65 -40.31 -2.07
CA ALA A 14 8.82 -40.44 -0.62
C ALA A 14 10.20 -39.94 -0.16
N SER A 15 11.25 -40.23 -0.94
CA SER A 15 12.62 -39.78 -0.66
C SER A 15 12.77 -38.28 -0.83
N ALA A 16 12.13 -37.69 -1.85
CA ALA A 16 12.05 -36.25 -2.02
C ALA A 16 11.32 -35.58 -0.85
N CYS A 17 10.15 -36.09 -0.44
CA CYS A 17 9.40 -35.58 0.72
C CYS A 17 10.20 -35.63 2.03
N LEU A 18 10.95 -36.70 2.27
CA LEU A 18 11.83 -36.82 3.43
C LEU A 18 12.99 -35.82 3.38
N PHE A 19 13.60 -35.62 2.21
CA PHE A 19 14.64 -34.61 1.98
C PHE A 19 14.09 -33.17 2.17
N PHE A 20 12.85 -32.91 1.73
CA PHE A 20 12.14 -31.64 1.93
C PHE A 20 11.75 -31.39 3.39
N CYS A 21 11.36 -32.41 4.16
CA CYS A 21 11.10 -32.28 5.60
C CYS A 21 12.39 -31.92 6.36
N THR A 22 13.54 -32.47 5.96
CA THR A 22 14.83 -32.15 6.59
C THR A 22 15.33 -30.75 6.25
N ILE A 23 15.09 -30.24 5.04
CA ILE A 23 15.47 -28.86 4.65
C ILE A 23 14.49 -27.83 5.22
N GLY A 24 13.18 -28.13 5.24
CA GLY A 24 12.16 -27.27 5.84
C GLY A 24 12.35 -27.06 7.35
N ALA A 25 12.93 -28.04 8.05
CA ALA A 25 13.28 -27.93 9.47
C ALA A 25 14.50 -27.02 9.73
N GLN A 26 15.35 -26.75 8.73
CA GLN A 26 16.58 -25.97 8.87
C GLN A 26 16.47 -24.54 8.29
N ALA A 27 15.40 -24.24 7.54
CA ALA A 27 15.16 -22.98 6.85
C ALA A 27 14.41 -21.92 7.67
N ASN A 28 14.43 -21.98 9.01
CA ASN A 28 13.54 -21.16 9.84
C ASN A 28 14.13 -19.81 10.31
N LYS A 29 15.12 -19.24 9.60
CA LYS A 29 15.63 -17.88 9.87
C LYS A 29 15.77 -17.08 8.58
N THR A 30 14.84 -16.16 8.34
CA THR A 30 14.79 -15.28 7.16
C THR A 30 15.94 -14.26 7.12
N PHE A 31 16.43 -13.83 8.30
CA PHE A 31 17.54 -12.89 8.46
C PHE A 31 18.50 -13.35 9.55
N SER A 32 19.78 -13.01 9.43
CA SER A 32 20.80 -13.38 10.42
C SER A 32 20.76 -12.50 11.68
N ALA A 33 20.39 -11.23 11.50
CA ALA A 33 20.22 -10.26 12.57
C ALA A 33 19.23 -9.15 12.19
N ILE A 34 18.69 -8.43 13.16
CA ILE A 34 17.87 -7.21 12.94
C ILE A 34 18.52 -6.01 13.64
N PHE A 35 18.73 -4.93 12.90
CA PHE A 35 19.21 -3.66 13.46
C PHE A 35 18.16 -2.58 13.25
N SER A 36 17.76 -1.87 14.30
CA SER A 36 16.82 -0.76 14.18
C SER A 36 17.48 0.59 14.47
N PHE A 37 17.16 1.60 13.67
CA PHE A 37 17.62 2.98 13.79
C PHE A 37 16.40 3.90 13.73
N GLY A 38 16.44 5.00 14.47
CA GLY A 38 15.34 5.95 14.45
C GLY A 38 14.88 6.43 15.81
N ASP A 39 13.57 6.57 15.92
CA ASP A 39 12.89 7.20 17.03
C ASP A 39 12.10 6.22 17.92
N SER A 40 11.10 6.73 18.64
CA SER A 40 10.28 5.99 19.60
C SER A 40 9.46 4.86 18.96
N ILE A 41 9.23 4.91 17.64
CA ILE A 41 8.52 3.84 16.93
C ILE A 41 9.33 2.54 16.94
N LEU A 42 10.66 2.62 16.94
CA LEU A 42 11.55 1.45 16.89
C LEU A 42 12.40 1.27 18.15
N ASP A 43 12.27 2.15 19.15
CA ASP A 43 13.06 2.12 20.39
C ASP A 43 12.72 0.88 21.24
N THR A 44 13.72 0.05 21.46
CA THR A 44 13.66 -1.18 22.28
C THR A 44 14.25 -0.99 23.68
N GLY A 45 14.25 0.25 24.19
CA GLY A 45 14.73 0.61 25.53
C GLY A 45 16.06 1.36 25.56
N MET A 46 16.53 1.91 24.43
CA MET A 46 17.74 2.73 24.37
C MET A 46 17.62 3.97 25.28
N ASN A 47 16.41 4.55 25.35
CA ASN A 47 16.14 5.71 26.20
C ASN A 47 16.24 5.42 27.71
N ASN A 48 16.33 4.17 28.16
CA ASN A 48 16.33 3.81 29.59
C ASN A 48 17.49 4.44 30.37
N ASN A 49 18.61 4.71 29.69
CA ASN A 49 19.82 5.27 30.28
C ASN A 49 19.94 6.80 30.11
N LEU A 50 19.03 7.46 29.39
CA LEU A 50 19.03 8.93 29.20
C LEU A 50 18.47 9.64 30.43
N LEU A 51 18.74 10.92 30.66
CA LEU A 51 18.19 11.63 31.84
C LEU A 51 16.69 11.95 31.76
N SER A 52 16.14 12.05 30.54
CA SER A 52 14.74 12.38 30.25
C SER A 52 14.23 11.55 29.07
N GLY A 53 12.92 11.58 28.80
CA GLY A 53 12.32 10.83 27.68
C GLY A 53 12.34 9.32 27.87
N ARG A 54 12.27 8.84 29.13
CA ARG A 54 12.22 7.42 29.47
C ARG A 54 10.79 6.89 29.44
N CYS A 55 10.64 5.59 29.16
CA CYS A 55 9.39 4.84 29.29
C CYS A 55 9.61 3.49 30.02
N ASN A 56 10.63 3.38 30.88
CA ASN A 56 10.90 2.21 31.73
C ASN A 56 10.17 2.24 33.07
N TYR A 57 8.93 2.75 33.08
CA TYR A 57 8.08 2.79 34.26
C TYR A 57 6.63 2.41 33.92
N PRO A 58 5.86 1.85 34.86
CA PRO A 58 4.43 1.61 34.67
C PRO A 58 3.68 2.92 34.37
N PRO A 59 2.70 2.90 33.43
CA PRO A 59 2.05 1.71 32.88
C PRO A 59 2.67 1.17 31.58
N TYR A 60 3.79 1.73 31.08
CA TYR A 60 4.47 1.21 29.89
C TYR A 60 4.90 -0.25 30.10
N GLY A 61 4.89 -1.04 29.03
CA GLY A 61 5.26 -2.47 29.06
C GLY A 61 4.32 -3.40 29.83
N ARG A 62 3.11 -2.96 30.20
CA ARG A 62 2.13 -3.81 30.92
C ARG A 62 1.71 -5.07 30.17
N ASP A 63 1.73 -5.03 28.85
CA ASP A 63 1.37 -6.14 27.95
C ASP A 63 2.62 -6.83 27.38
N PHE A 64 3.82 -6.31 27.68
CA PHE A 64 5.08 -6.95 27.34
C PHE A 64 5.26 -8.26 28.12
N PRO A 65 5.97 -9.28 27.58
CA PRO A 65 6.29 -10.49 28.34
C PRO A 65 6.89 -10.18 29.71
N GLY A 66 6.32 -10.78 30.76
CA GLY A 66 6.69 -10.51 32.15
C GLY A 66 6.03 -9.27 32.78
N LYS A 67 5.27 -8.48 32.01
CA LYS A 67 4.54 -7.27 32.44
C LYS A 67 5.46 -6.20 33.07
N VAL A 68 6.66 -6.06 32.52
CA VAL A 68 7.67 -5.11 33.00
C VAL A 68 7.87 -4.01 31.95
N ALA A 69 8.02 -2.77 32.43
CA ALA A 69 8.38 -1.65 31.59
C ALA A 69 9.83 -1.78 31.10
N THR A 70 10.00 -2.11 29.82
CA THR A 70 11.33 -2.32 29.21
C THR A 70 11.83 -1.11 28.41
N GLY A 71 11.08 0.00 28.39
CA GLY A 71 11.47 1.23 27.69
C GLY A 71 10.86 1.44 26.31
N ARG A 72 9.99 0.53 25.83
CA ARG A 72 9.20 0.76 24.61
C ARG A 72 8.18 1.86 24.86
N PHE A 73 7.99 2.74 23.89
CA PHE A 73 6.95 3.78 23.89
C PHE A 73 5.57 3.20 23.55
N CYS A 74 5.20 2.09 24.19
CA CYS A 74 3.98 1.33 23.91
C CYS A 74 3.57 0.51 25.16
N ASN A 75 2.35 -0.03 25.16
CA ASN A 75 1.91 -0.98 26.20
C ASN A 75 2.67 -2.31 26.17
N GLY A 76 3.26 -2.69 25.04
CA GLY A 76 3.97 -3.95 24.89
C GLY A 76 4.99 -3.92 23.75
N LYS A 77 4.92 -4.88 22.82
CA LYS A 77 5.86 -5.00 21.69
C LYS A 77 5.67 -3.88 20.66
N ASN A 78 6.78 -3.31 20.18
CA ASN A 78 6.80 -2.37 19.05
C ASN A 78 7.10 -3.13 17.72
N PRO A 79 7.10 -2.47 16.54
CA PRO A 79 7.40 -3.12 15.26
C PRO A 79 8.73 -3.88 15.20
N THR A 80 9.79 -3.42 15.88
CA THR A 80 11.07 -4.15 15.94
C THR A 80 10.92 -5.49 16.68
N ASP A 81 10.15 -5.53 17.76
CA ASP A 81 9.93 -6.74 18.58
C ASP A 81 9.00 -7.79 17.91
N LEU A 82 8.26 -7.39 16.87
CA LEU A 82 7.26 -8.22 16.19
C LEU A 82 7.82 -9.01 15.00
N ILE A 83 9.07 -8.74 14.61
CA ILE A 83 9.79 -9.49 13.59
C ILE A 83 10.66 -10.51 14.34
N ASP A 84 10.28 -11.79 14.31
CA ASP A 84 10.79 -12.93 15.12
C ASP A 84 12.27 -12.84 15.59
N LEU A 85 12.50 -12.91 16.92
CA LEU A 85 13.82 -12.79 17.58
C LEU A 85 14.09 -13.93 18.58
N GLN A 86 15.35 -14.37 18.65
CA GLN A 86 15.88 -15.37 19.60
C GLN A 86 16.97 -14.76 20.50
N ASN A 87 17.16 -15.35 21.69
CA ASN A 87 17.87 -14.80 22.88
C ASN A 87 19.40 -14.61 22.79
N ASP A 88 20.03 -14.79 21.62
CA ASP A 88 21.48 -14.52 21.45
C ASP A 88 21.72 -13.10 20.92
N ASP A 89 21.43 -12.09 21.75
CA ASP A 89 21.22 -10.69 21.33
C ASP A 89 22.36 -10.08 20.49
N LEU A 90 23.63 -10.43 20.75
CA LEU A 90 24.76 -9.92 19.96
C LEU A 90 24.87 -10.54 18.56
N LEU A 91 24.34 -11.74 18.34
CA LEU A 91 24.44 -12.43 17.04
C LEU A 91 23.14 -12.31 16.23
N THR A 92 22.03 -11.99 16.90
CA THR A 92 20.68 -11.86 16.30
C THR A 92 20.21 -10.41 16.13
N GLY A 93 21.01 -9.44 16.56
CA GLY A 93 20.84 -8.02 16.25
C GLY A 93 20.42 -7.15 17.44
N VAL A 94 20.60 -5.83 17.28
CA VAL A 94 20.47 -4.84 18.37
C VAL A 94 19.70 -3.61 17.86
N GLY A 95 18.84 -3.04 18.71
CA GLY A 95 18.18 -1.76 18.45
C GLY A 95 19.05 -0.57 18.86
N PHE A 96 19.29 0.35 17.94
CA PHE A 96 19.97 1.64 18.17
C PHE A 96 18.99 2.82 18.20
N ALA A 97 17.74 2.61 17.78
CA ALA A 97 16.69 3.62 17.80
C ALA A 97 16.48 4.18 19.22
N SER A 98 16.26 5.50 19.29
CA SER A 98 16.14 6.24 20.54
C SER A 98 14.98 7.24 20.44
N GLY A 99 14.02 7.15 21.35
CA GLY A 99 12.85 8.03 21.40
C GLY A 99 13.20 9.52 21.34
N GLY A 100 12.48 10.25 20.47
CA GLY A 100 12.69 11.68 20.23
C GLY A 100 13.73 12.02 19.15
N SER A 101 14.40 11.02 18.57
CA SER A 101 15.42 11.25 17.53
C SER A 101 14.83 11.77 16.22
N GLY A 102 15.55 12.68 15.57
CA GLY A 102 15.30 13.11 14.20
C GLY A 102 16.48 12.83 13.25
N ILE A 103 16.25 12.92 11.94
CA ILE A 103 17.31 12.88 10.93
C ILE A 103 17.95 14.26 10.70
N ASP A 104 17.23 15.33 11.06
CA ASP A 104 17.75 16.69 11.05
C ASP A 104 18.85 16.86 12.11
N PRO A 105 20.06 17.34 11.75
CA PRO A 105 21.16 17.58 12.69
C PRO A 105 20.81 18.40 13.95
N LEU A 106 19.82 19.32 13.89
CA LEU A 106 19.38 20.11 15.05
C LEU A 106 18.49 19.32 16.03
N THR A 107 17.92 18.21 15.60
CA THR A 107 17.15 17.26 16.43
C THR A 107 17.78 15.87 16.53
N SER A 108 18.98 15.70 15.97
CA SER A 108 19.56 14.39 15.69
C SER A 108 20.35 13.83 16.86
N THR A 109 19.96 12.61 17.25
CA THR A 109 20.91 11.60 17.75
C THR A 109 21.20 10.52 16.69
N MET A 110 20.67 10.63 15.46
CA MET A 110 20.87 9.61 14.41
C MET A 110 22.35 9.41 14.09
N SER A 111 23.15 10.49 14.04
CA SER A 111 24.60 10.39 13.88
C SER A 111 25.27 9.62 15.02
N GLN A 112 24.74 9.73 16.24
CA GLN A 112 25.21 8.97 17.39
C GLN A 112 24.81 7.49 17.30
N GLN A 113 23.61 7.17 16.79
CA GLN A 113 23.18 5.80 16.53
C GLN A 113 24.08 5.11 15.51
N LEU A 114 24.50 5.82 14.45
CA LEU A 114 25.50 5.31 13.51
C LEU A 114 26.85 5.04 14.18
N GLN A 115 27.27 5.91 15.10
CA GLN A 115 28.51 5.69 15.85
C GLN A 115 28.40 4.45 16.73
N TYR A 116 27.28 4.25 17.43
CA TYR A 116 27.04 3.03 18.20
C TYR A 116 27.03 1.77 17.35
N PHE A 117 26.53 1.86 16.11
CA PHE A 117 26.60 0.74 15.18
C PHE A 117 28.04 0.41 14.78
N LYS A 118 28.89 1.42 14.54
CA LYS A 118 30.33 1.20 14.28
C LYS A 118 31.02 0.54 15.47
N ASP A 119 30.73 1.00 16.68
CA ASP A 119 31.29 0.42 17.91
C ASP A 119 30.80 -1.03 18.10
N TYR A 120 29.53 -1.29 17.79
CA TYR A 120 28.94 -2.63 17.77
C TYR A 120 29.62 -3.55 16.76
N ILE A 121 29.90 -3.10 15.54
CA ILE A 121 30.63 -3.89 14.53
C ILE A 121 32.00 -4.31 15.07
N GLY A 122 32.70 -3.43 15.80
CA GLY A 122 33.95 -3.76 16.48
C GLY A 122 33.78 -4.88 17.51
N LYS A 123 32.75 -4.79 18.36
CA LYS A 123 32.42 -5.82 19.36
C LYS A 123 32.03 -7.15 18.71
N LEU A 124 31.17 -7.10 17.69
CA LEU A 124 30.73 -8.27 16.94
C LEU A 124 31.92 -8.97 16.28
N THR A 125 32.85 -8.22 15.71
CA THR A 125 34.09 -8.75 15.13
C THR A 125 34.95 -9.44 16.18
N GLY A 126 35.08 -8.86 17.37
CA GLY A 126 35.82 -9.47 18.48
C GLY A 126 35.21 -10.78 18.99
N VAL A 127 33.87 -10.93 18.94
CA VAL A 127 33.16 -12.12 19.43
C VAL A 127 33.03 -13.20 18.34
N ALA A 128 32.67 -12.81 17.12
CA ALA A 128 32.30 -13.73 16.04
C ALA A 128 33.45 -14.02 15.07
N GLY A 129 34.50 -13.17 15.05
CA GLY A 129 35.51 -13.13 14.00
C GLY A 129 35.05 -12.30 12.79
N GLU A 130 36.01 -11.80 12.02
CA GLU A 130 35.76 -10.82 10.94
C GLU A 130 34.83 -11.34 9.84
N GLU A 131 35.07 -12.55 9.32
CA GLU A 131 34.26 -13.12 8.24
C GLU A 131 32.81 -13.33 8.67
N LYS A 132 32.61 -13.87 9.87
CA LYS A 132 31.28 -14.14 10.42
C LYS A 132 30.54 -12.84 10.74
N ALA A 133 31.23 -11.82 11.27
CA ALA A 133 30.66 -10.51 11.52
C ALA A 133 30.20 -9.84 10.21
N LYS A 134 31.03 -9.86 9.16
CA LYS A 134 30.67 -9.38 7.81
C LYS A 134 29.44 -10.12 7.27
N ALA A 135 29.39 -11.44 7.41
CA ALA A 135 28.25 -12.24 6.97
C ALA A 135 26.96 -11.92 7.74
N ILE A 136 27.04 -11.69 9.06
CA ILE A 136 25.90 -11.28 9.88
C ILE A 136 25.37 -9.92 9.42
N ILE A 137 26.23 -8.93 9.23
CA ILE A 137 25.84 -7.59 8.80
C ILE A 137 25.24 -7.63 7.40
N ALA A 138 25.88 -8.32 6.45
CA ALA A 138 25.40 -8.44 5.08
C ALA A 138 24.05 -9.18 4.98
N ASN A 139 23.78 -10.13 5.88
CA ASN A 139 22.53 -10.90 5.94
C ASN A 139 21.51 -10.40 6.97
N SER A 140 21.79 -9.24 7.58
CA SER A 140 20.87 -8.58 8.50
C SER A 140 19.74 -7.84 7.78
N LEU A 141 18.66 -7.60 8.50
CA LEU A 141 17.63 -6.62 8.18
C LEU A 141 17.91 -5.33 8.96
N VAL A 142 18.05 -4.21 8.26
CA VAL A 142 18.15 -2.88 8.88
C VAL A 142 16.81 -2.17 8.76
N LEU A 143 16.23 -1.74 9.87
CA LEU A 143 15.03 -0.93 9.94
C LEU A 143 15.37 0.53 10.27
N MET A 144 14.73 1.47 9.59
CA MET A 144 14.88 2.90 9.84
C MET A 144 13.51 3.57 9.97
N SER A 145 13.30 4.33 11.04
CA SER A 145 12.15 5.25 11.17
C SER A 145 12.65 6.63 11.55
N ALA A 146 12.44 7.63 10.68
CA ALA A 146 12.85 9.00 10.94
C ALA A 146 11.92 9.99 10.21
N GLY A 147 12.00 11.27 10.56
CA GLY A 147 11.12 12.31 10.02
C GLY A 147 9.96 12.69 10.95
N ASN A 148 9.56 11.81 11.89
CA ASN A 148 8.43 12.08 12.79
C ASN A 148 8.69 13.29 13.69
N ASN A 149 9.81 13.25 14.43
CA ASN A 149 10.21 14.36 15.31
C ASN A 149 10.66 15.59 14.52
N ASP A 150 11.26 15.40 13.35
CA ASP A 150 11.71 16.50 12.50
C ASP A 150 10.53 17.36 12.02
N ILE A 151 9.46 16.72 11.54
CA ILE A 151 8.26 17.40 11.07
C ILE A 151 7.42 17.91 12.24
N GLY A 152 7.16 17.07 13.25
CA GLY A 152 6.31 17.41 14.39
C GLY A 152 6.93 18.43 15.33
N VAL A 153 8.19 18.24 15.70
CA VAL A 153 8.88 19.05 16.70
C VAL A 153 9.70 20.16 16.03
N SER A 154 10.67 19.84 15.18
CA SER A 154 11.63 20.83 14.65
C SER A 154 10.96 21.87 13.75
N TYR A 155 10.06 21.41 12.86
CA TYR A 155 9.38 22.24 11.89
C TYR A 155 8.08 22.85 12.40
N THR A 156 7.13 22.02 12.85
CA THR A 156 5.79 22.50 13.19
C THR A 156 5.80 23.30 14.49
N ALA A 157 6.27 22.70 15.58
CA ALA A 157 6.37 23.36 16.88
C ALA A 157 7.59 24.30 16.99
N GLY A 158 8.68 23.97 16.29
CA GLY A 158 9.96 24.65 16.39
C GLY A 158 10.17 25.77 15.38
N MET A 159 11.45 26.10 15.18
CA MET A 159 11.89 27.27 14.41
C MET A 159 12.32 26.92 12.97
N ARG A 160 12.35 25.64 12.56
CA ARG A 160 12.79 25.27 11.20
C ARG A 160 11.91 25.87 10.10
N LYS A 161 10.65 26.19 10.39
CA LYS A 161 9.75 26.92 9.48
C LYS A 161 10.20 28.35 9.13
N LEU A 162 11.13 28.92 9.88
CA LEU A 162 11.74 30.23 9.57
C LEU A 162 12.90 30.11 8.58
N GLU A 163 13.49 28.91 8.46
CA GLU A 163 14.65 28.64 7.63
C GLU A 163 14.27 27.94 6.32
N TYR A 164 13.22 27.12 6.35
CA TYR A 164 12.77 26.32 5.22
C TYR A 164 11.28 26.50 4.98
N THR A 165 10.88 26.48 3.70
CA THR A 165 9.51 26.12 3.36
C THR A 165 9.30 24.62 3.60
N PHE A 166 8.07 24.20 3.87
CA PHE A 166 7.79 22.81 4.23
C PHE A 166 8.24 21.81 3.13
N PRO A 167 7.99 22.04 1.83
CA PRO A 167 8.50 21.17 0.77
C PRO A 167 10.03 21.10 0.71
N ALA A 168 10.72 22.25 0.89
CA ALA A 168 12.17 22.29 0.91
C ALA A 168 12.74 21.52 2.10
N TYR A 169 12.09 21.62 3.26
CA TYR A 169 12.48 20.86 4.45
C TYR A 169 12.28 19.36 4.24
N CYS A 170 11.15 18.91 3.69
CA CYS A 170 10.93 17.49 3.38
C CYS A 170 11.99 16.95 2.40
N ALA A 171 12.34 17.70 1.35
CA ALA A 171 13.40 17.30 0.42
C ALA A 171 14.78 17.18 1.12
N GLN A 172 15.08 18.09 2.04
CA GLN A 172 16.29 18.05 2.85
C GLN A 172 16.33 16.84 3.80
N LEU A 173 15.21 16.53 4.47
CA LEU A 173 15.07 15.34 5.32
C LEU A 173 15.31 14.06 4.53
N VAL A 174 14.79 13.97 3.30
CA VAL A 174 15.05 12.83 2.41
C VAL A 174 16.52 12.73 2.04
N THR A 175 17.19 13.85 1.77
CA THR A 175 18.63 13.89 1.48
C THR A 175 19.47 13.37 2.65
N TRP A 176 19.16 13.79 3.87
CA TRP A 176 19.85 13.27 5.06
C TRP A 176 19.52 11.80 5.31
N SER A 177 18.27 11.38 5.06
CA SER A 177 17.84 9.98 5.23
C SER A 177 18.59 9.05 4.27
N THR A 178 18.68 9.41 2.99
CA THR A 178 19.41 8.60 2.00
C THR A 178 20.91 8.59 2.27
N THR A 179 21.47 9.71 2.73
CA THR A 179 22.89 9.78 3.16
C THR A 179 23.17 8.81 4.33
N PHE A 180 22.27 8.75 5.31
CA PHE A 180 22.40 7.83 6.43
C PHE A 180 22.34 6.35 5.99
N LEU A 181 21.42 6.02 5.08
CA LEU A 181 21.33 4.69 4.49
C LEU A 181 22.58 4.32 3.68
N GLU A 182 23.15 5.26 2.92
CA GLU A 182 24.43 5.06 2.23
C GLU A 182 25.58 4.75 3.20
N GLN A 183 25.61 5.42 4.35
CA GLN A 183 26.63 5.16 5.38
C GLN A 183 26.48 3.75 5.98
N LEU A 184 25.24 3.30 6.23
CA LEU A 184 24.98 1.93 6.68
C LEU A 184 25.34 0.90 5.60
N TYR A 185 25.05 1.19 4.34
CA TYR A 185 25.47 0.37 3.20
C TYR A 185 26.99 0.25 3.10
N ALA A 186 27.72 1.35 3.31
CA ALA A 186 29.18 1.38 3.34
C ALA A 186 29.76 0.54 4.49
N LEU A 187 29.01 0.36 5.58
CA LEU A 187 29.36 -0.52 6.70
C LEU A 187 29.00 -2.01 6.45
N GLY A 188 28.44 -2.34 5.29
CA GLY A 188 28.20 -3.73 4.86
C GLY A 188 26.73 -4.16 4.89
N ALA A 189 25.80 -3.32 5.37
CA ALA A 189 24.38 -3.67 5.36
C ALA A 189 23.84 -3.74 3.92
N ARG A 190 22.91 -4.66 3.66
CA ARG A 190 22.37 -4.90 2.31
C ARG A 190 20.85 -4.98 2.23
N ARG A 191 20.12 -5.06 3.34
CA ARG A 191 18.65 -5.13 3.33
C ARG A 191 18.10 -4.06 4.25
N PHE A 192 17.33 -3.12 3.69
CA PHE A 192 16.86 -1.93 4.37
C PHE A 192 15.34 -1.80 4.29
N GLY A 193 14.71 -1.72 5.46
CA GLY A 193 13.33 -1.35 5.65
C GLY A 193 13.21 0.07 6.15
N VAL A 194 12.69 0.97 5.31
CA VAL A 194 12.54 2.37 5.67
C VAL A 194 11.06 2.66 5.89
N LEU A 195 10.68 2.90 7.14
CA LEU A 195 9.30 3.15 7.53
C LEU A 195 8.87 4.55 7.10
N SER A 196 7.62 4.68 6.67
CA SER A 196 6.96 5.96 6.49
C SER A 196 6.78 6.69 7.83
N THR A 197 6.47 7.98 7.78
CA THR A 197 6.06 8.72 8.98
C THR A 197 4.72 8.21 9.52
N VAL A 198 4.47 8.43 10.80
CA VAL A 198 3.16 8.17 11.40
C VAL A 198 2.10 9.14 10.87
N ALA A 199 0.84 8.80 11.12
CA ALA A 199 -0.29 9.64 10.74
C ALA A 199 -0.50 10.80 11.73
N PHE A 200 0.31 11.86 11.62
CA PHE A 200 0.29 13.00 12.55
C PHE A 200 -1.12 13.54 12.84
N GLY A 201 -1.96 13.63 11.81
CA GLY A 201 -3.31 14.13 11.96
C GLY A 201 -4.22 13.23 12.80
N CYS A 202 -3.90 11.95 12.93
CA CYS A 202 -4.69 10.97 13.68
C CYS A 202 -4.26 10.82 15.13
N GLU A 203 -3.10 11.35 15.52
CA GLU A 203 -2.58 11.27 16.89
C GLU A 203 -3.54 11.95 17.87
N PRO A 204 -3.72 11.40 19.09
CA PRO A 204 -4.55 12.06 20.11
C PRO A 204 -4.11 13.49 20.44
N SER A 205 -2.81 13.78 20.35
CA SER A 205 -2.25 15.13 20.53
C SER A 205 -2.86 16.16 19.55
N ALA A 206 -2.99 15.79 18.28
CA ALA A 206 -3.55 16.64 17.23
C ALA A 206 -5.05 16.88 17.40
N ARG A 207 -5.75 15.99 18.14
CA ARG A 207 -7.19 16.07 18.39
C ARG A 207 -7.56 17.09 19.46
N LEU A 208 -6.60 17.53 20.29
CA LEU A 208 -6.80 18.63 21.26
C LEU A 208 -7.22 19.94 20.58
N THR A 209 -6.74 20.19 19.36
CA THR A 209 -7.02 21.41 18.61
C THR A 209 -7.81 21.15 17.31
N GLY A 210 -7.89 19.89 16.86
CA GLY A 210 -8.47 19.50 15.57
C GLY A 210 -9.84 18.80 15.62
N GLY A 211 -10.40 18.55 16.81
CA GLY A 211 -11.66 17.81 16.97
C GLY A 211 -11.48 16.29 16.97
N SER A 212 -12.58 15.53 16.84
CA SER A 212 -12.58 14.06 16.99
C SER A 212 -12.06 13.30 15.76
N SER A 213 -11.82 13.96 14.63
CA SER A 213 -11.40 13.33 13.37
C SER A 213 -9.92 13.58 13.09
N CYS A 214 -9.30 12.72 12.26
CA CYS A 214 -7.92 12.95 11.84
C CYS A 214 -7.77 14.28 11.09
N SER A 215 -6.77 15.10 11.43
CA SER A 215 -6.47 16.36 10.74
C SER A 215 -5.93 16.11 9.32
N MET A 216 -6.70 16.51 8.31
CA MET A 216 -6.31 16.40 6.90
C MET A 216 -5.04 17.18 6.59
N ALA A 217 -4.91 18.41 7.11
CA ALA A 217 -3.77 19.27 6.84
C ALA A 217 -2.46 18.68 7.38
N ALA A 218 -2.49 18.12 8.60
CA ALA A 218 -1.34 17.45 9.19
C ALA A 218 -0.96 16.17 8.41
N ASN A 219 -1.96 15.37 8.01
CA ASN A 219 -1.76 14.15 7.22
C ASN A 219 -1.27 14.43 5.80
N LEU A 220 -1.68 15.54 5.17
CA LEU A 220 -1.16 15.94 3.86
C LEU A 220 0.34 16.22 3.93
N GLY A 221 0.80 16.79 5.04
CA GLY A 221 2.22 17.04 5.25
C GLY A 221 3.05 15.75 5.37
N ALA A 222 2.54 14.78 6.14
CA ALA A 222 3.13 13.44 6.23
C ALA A 222 3.18 12.73 4.87
N GLN A 223 2.09 12.77 4.10
CA GLN A 223 2.04 12.16 2.77
C GLN A 223 3.05 12.78 1.80
N MET A 224 3.23 14.11 1.84
CA MET A 224 4.21 14.77 0.99
C MET A 224 5.63 14.28 1.29
N TYR A 225 6.02 14.23 2.57
CA TYR A 225 7.30 13.67 2.97
C TYR A 225 7.44 12.20 2.56
N ASN A 226 6.42 11.37 2.83
CA ASN A 226 6.43 9.94 2.52
C ASN A 226 6.59 9.66 1.01
N ASN A 227 5.96 10.47 0.15
CA ASN A 227 6.13 10.37 -1.30
C ASN A 227 7.55 10.71 -1.75
N LEU A 228 8.14 11.77 -1.19
CA LEU A 228 9.53 12.14 -1.46
C LEU A 228 10.51 11.07 -0.94
N LEU A 229 10.26 10.52 0.24
CA LEU A 229 11.07 9.46 0.84
C LEU A 229 11.04 8.20 -0.01
N LYS A 230 9.85 7.77 -0.47
CA LYS A 230 9.69 6.64 -1.39
C LYS A 230 10.48 6.84 -2.69
N ALA A 231 10.44 8.03 -3.27
CA ALA A 231 11.23 8.37 -4.46
C ALA A 231 12.74 8.36 -4.18
N GLY A 232 13.18 8.89 -3.03
CA GLY A 232 14.57 8.87 -2.59
C GLY A 232 15.10 7.44 -2.39
N ILE A 233 14.30 6.56 -1.80
CA ILE A 233 14.63 5.13 -1.64
C ILE A 233 14.75 4.44 -3.00
N ALA A 234 13.84 4.69 -3.94
CA ALA A 234 13.91 4.12 -5.29
C ALA A 234 15.17 4.59 -6.05
N SER A 235 15.55 5.86 -5.88
CA SER A 235 16.80 6.40 -6.42
C SER A 235 18.02 5.68 -5.81
N LEU A 236 18.04 5.52 -4.48
CA LEU A 236 19.13 4.84 -3.78
C LEU A 236 19.25 3.36 -4.15
N GLN A 237 18.12 2.66 -4.32
CA GLN A 237 18.05 1.29 -4.84
C GLN A 237 18.65 1.17 -6.25
N SER A 238 18.43 2.17 -7.11
CA SER A 238 19.02 2.19 -8.46
C SER A 238 20.54 2.36 -8.42
N LYS A 239 21.06 3.07 -7.42
CA LYS A 239 22.51 3.27 -7.20
C LYS A 239 23.19 2.03 -6.61
N HIS A 240 22.47 1.23 -5.83
CA HIS A 240 22.98 0.04 -5.14
C HIS A 240 22.18 -1.23 -5.50
N PRO A 241 22.38 -1.80 -6.70
CA PRO A 241 21.63 -2.97 -7.16
C PRO A 241 21.90 -4.24 -6.36
N ASP A 242 23.00 -4.28 -5.59
CA ASP A 242 23.35 -5.39 -4.69
C ASP A 242 22.67 -5.29 -3.31
N ALA A 243 22.01 -4.16 -3.01
CA ALA A 243 21.16 -3.99 -1.85
C ALA A 243 19.68 -4.17 -2.19
N LYS A 244 18.87 -4.47 -1.18
CA LYS A 244 17.41 -4.43 -1.22
C LYS A 244 16.92 -3.33 -0.29
N LEU A 245 16.27 -2.31 -0.84
CA LEU A 245 15.67 -1.21 -0.11
C LEU A 245 14.16 -1.22 -0.36
N VAL A 246 13.38 -1.27 0.71
CA VAL A 246 11.92 -1.26 0.63
C VAL A 246 11.38 -0.18 1.55
N PHE A 247 10.41 0.55 1.03
CA PHE A 247 9.62 1.51 1.79
C PHE A 247 8.47 0.76 2.49
N PHE A 248 8.44 0.81 3.81
CA PHE A 248 7.36 0.23 4.62
C PHE A 248 6.33 1.29 4.95
N ASP A 249 5.13 1.15 4.40
CA ASP A 249 4.05 2.10 4.65
C ASP A 249 3.31 1.77 5.95
N ILE A 250 3.63 2.47 7.04
CA ILE A 250 2.88 2.42 8.31
C ILE A 250 1.79 3.51 8.40
N PHE A 251 1.90 4.55 7.58
CA PHE A 251 0.99 5.70 7.53
C PHE A 251 -0.42 5.28 7.10
N THR A 252 -0.54 4.65 5.92
CA THR A 252 -1.85 4.34 5.33
C THR A 252 -2.66 3.38 6.20
N PRO A 253 -2.10 2.27 6.71
CA PRO A 253 -2.83 1.40 7.63
C PRO A 253 -3.25 2.13 8.92
N LEU A 254 -2.39 2.98 9.50
CA LEU A 254 -2.72 3.72 10.71
C LEU A 254 -3.86 4.73 10.50
N VAL A 255 -3.89 5.43 9.36
CA VAL A 255 -5.02 6.29 8.97
C VAL A 255 -6.31 5.48 8.87
N ASN A 256 -6.26 4.32 8.22
CA ASN A 256 -7.44 3.46 8.01
C ASN A 256 -7.98 2.93 9.34
N ILE A 257 -7.10 2.47 10.23
CA ILE A 257 -7.44 1.99 11.57
C ILE A 257 -8.03 3.14 12.41
N ALA A 258 -7.38 4.30 12.44
CA ALA A 258 -7.82 5.43 13.24
C ALA A 258 -9.14 6.04 12.75
N SER A 259 -9.44 5.94 11.45
CA SER A 259 -10.69 6.40 10.86
C SER A 259 -11.83 5.38 11.01
N ASN A 260 -11.51 4.09 11.11
CA ASN A 260 -12.49 2.99 11.16
C ASN A 260 -12.22 2.01 12.32
N PRO A 261 -12.05 2.46 13.58
CA PRO A 261 -11.53 1.64 14.67
C PRO A 261 -12.34 0.36 14.92
N GLN A 262 -13.66 0.43 14.81
CA GLN A 262 -14.56 -0.69 15.06
C GLN A 262 -14.33 -1.87 14.09
N GLN A 263 -13.95 -1.59 12.83
CA GLN A 263 -13.66 -2.64 11.84
C GLN A 263 -12.43 -3.48 12.22
N PHE A 264 -11.55 -2.93 13.04
CA PHE A 264 -10.32 -3.57 13.52
C PHE A 264 -10.45 -4.00 15.00
N GLY A 265 -11.68 -3.97 15.54
CA GLY A 265 -11.98 -4.36 16.91
C GLY A 265 -11.47 -3.38 17.97
N PHE A 266 -11.31 -2.09 17.63
CA PHE A 266 -11.01 -1.03 18.59
C PHE A 266 -12.26 -0.24 18.95
N GLN A 267 -12.35 0.17 20.21
CA GLN A 267 -13.41 1.02 20.73
C GLN A 267 -13.04 2.50 20.65
N ASN A 268 -11.75 2.83 20.78
CA ASN A 268 -11.29 4.22 20.86
C ASN A 268 -10.08 4.48 19.95
N ALA A 269 -10.21 5.44 19.04
CA ALA A 269 -9.10 5.98 18.24
C ALA A 269 -8.79 7.46 18.55
N ASN A 270 -9.59 8.10 19.41
CA ASN A 270 -9.56 9.54 19.64
C ASN A 270 -8.68 9.93 20.82
N SER A 271 -8.35 8.98 21.69
CA SER A 271 -7.53 9.20 22.88
C SER A 271 -6.54 8.06 23.06
N GLY A 272 -5.40 8.36 23.68
CA GLY A 272 -4.47 7.35 24.16
C GLY A 272 -5.06 6.61 25.35
N CYS A 273 -4.80 5.31 25.43
CA CYS A 273 -5.17 4.49 26.59
C CYS A 273 -4.55 5.05 27.89
N CYS A 274 -3.32 5.57 27.85
CA CYS A 274 -2.67 6.24 28.95
C CYS A 274 -2.61 7.74 28.72
N GLY A 275 -3.08 8.54 29.69
CA GLY A 275 -2.96 10.00 29.64
C GLY A 275 -3.91 10.68 28.65
N GLY A 276 -4.74 9.93 27.92
CA GLY A 276 -5.68 10.48 26.95
C GLY A 276 -4.96 11.19 25.81
N ALA A 277 -5.08 12.51 25.76
CA ALA A 277 -4.38 13.34 24.78
C ALA A 277 -3.13 14.06 25.36
N SER A 278 -2.70 13.67 26.56
CA SER A 278 -1.51 14.19 27.25
C SER A 278 -0.46 13.11 27.50
N ILE A 279 0.69 13.54 28.02
CA ILE A 279 1.79 12.65 28.36
C ILE A 279 1.36 11.54 29.34
N CYS A 280 1.82 10.32 29.08
CA CYS A 280 1.61 9.18 29.97
C CYS A 280 2.58 9.27 31.15
N LEU A 281 2.10 9.72 32.31
CA LEU A 281 2.91 9.85 33.52
C LEU A 281 3.02 8.53 34.31
N PRO A 282 4.09 8.37 35.11
CA PRO A 282 4.18 7.26 36.06
C PRO A 282 2.92 7.19 36.94
N PHE A 283 2.36 5.99 37.09
CA PHE A 283 1.14 5.76 37.89
C PHE A 283 -0.08 6.59 37.47
N SER A 284 -0.18 6.94 36.18
CA SER A 284 -1.34 7.67 35.65
C SER A 284 -2.65 6.99 36.05
N GLN A 285 -3.47 7.67 36.86
CA GLN A 285 -4.81 7.21 37.24
C GLN A 285 -5.79 7.17 36.06
N PHE A 286 -5.38 7.72 34.91
CA PHE A 286 -6.15 7.80 33.67
C PHE A 286 -5.73 6.74 32.65
N THR A 287 -5.12 5.63 33.08
CA THR A 287 -4.81 4.51 32.21
C THR A 287 -6.02 3.61 32.03
N CYS A 288 -6.36 3.31 30.78
CA CYS A 288 -7.50 2.48 30.42
C CYS A 288 -7.33 1.03 30.93
N PRO A 289 -8.43 0.31 31.25
CA PRO A 289 -8.35 -1.08 31.71
C PRO A 289 -7.80 -2.06 30.67
N ASP A 290 -8.07 -1.83 29.38
CA ASP A 290 -7.69 -2.74 28.29
C ASP A 290 -7.16 -1.97 27.07
N ALA A 291 -5.86 -2.07 26.80
CA ALA A 291 -5.19 -1.38 25.69
C ALA A 291 -5.55 -1.97 24.34
N SER A 292 -6.00 -3.23 24.29
CA SER A 292 -6.39 -3.88 23.04
C SER A 292 -7.65 -3.26 22.42
N THR A 293 -8.36 -2.43 23.18
CA THR A 293 -9.51 -1.64 22.72
C THR A 293 -9.15 -0.24 22.22
N TYR A 294 -7.89 0.18 22.33
CA TYR A 294 -7.41 1.51 21.93
C TYR A 294 -6.44 1.43 20.75
N VAL A 295 -6.58 2.34 19.78
CA VAL A 295 -5.63 2.45 18.66
C VAL A 295 -4.29 3.00 19.16
N PHE A 296 -4.33 3.98 20.06
CA PHE A 296 -3.17 4.67 20.61
C PHE A 296 -2.93 4.30 22.07
N TRP A 297 -1.67 4.09 22.41
CA TRP A 297 -1.23 3.87 23.77
C TRP A 297 -1.17 5.16 24.56
N ASP A 298 -0.54 6.19 24.02
CA ASP A 298 -0.47 7.53 24.62
C ASP A 298 -0.87 8.60 23.61
N PHE A 299 -0.50 9.85 23.84
CA PHE A 299 -0.86 10.98 22.98
C PHE A 299 -0.25 10.95 21.57
N LEU A 300 0.71 10.06 21.30
CA LEU A 300 1.41 9.92 20.01
C LEU A 300 1.44 8.48 19.51
N HIS A 301 1.77 7.53 20.40
CA HIS A 301 2.22 6.21 20.00
C HIS A 301 1.07 5.20 19.88
N PRO A 302 1.04 4.37 18.83
CA PRO A 302 0.13 3.23 18.71
C PRO A 302 0.24 2.19 19.83
N THR A 303 -0.82 1.40 20.04
CA THR A 303 -0.77 0.21 20.91
C THR A 303 -0.10 -0.98 20.22
N GLU A 304 0.32 -1.99 21.00
CA GLU A 304 0.90 -3.24 20.45
C GLU A 304 -0.07 -3.90 19.46
N LYS A 305 -1.38 -3.89 19.75
CA LYS A 305 -2.38 -4.45 18.82
C LYS A 305 -2.39 -3.70 17.50
N THR A 306 -2.34 -2.37 17.53
CA THR A 306 -2.24 -1.56 16.30
C THR A 306 -0.96 -1.91 15.53
N TYR A 307 0.18 -2.00 16.21
CA TYR A 307 1.43 -2.41 15.55
C TYR A 307 1.37 -3.81 14.96
N ARG A 308 0.75 -4.77 15.65
CA ARG A 308 0.54 -6.13 15.13
C ARG A 308 -0.28 -6.13 13.85
N ILE A 309 -1.35 -5.34 13.78
CA ILE A 309 -2.16 -5.21 12.57
C ILE A 309 -1.31 -4.61 11.43
N ILE A 310 -0.57 -3.53 11.71
CA ILE A 310 0.28 -2.86 10.71
C ILE A 310 1.37 -3.80 10.16
N VAL A 311 2.00 -4.59 11.04
CA VAL A 311 3.14 -5.46 10.68
C VAL A 311 2.68 -6.84 10.16
N SER A 312 1.41 -7.21 10.36
CA SER A 312 0.86 -8.50 9.89
C SER A 312 0.78 -8.65 8.37
N ASP A 313 0.92 -7.54 7.62
CA ASP A 313 1.14 -7.62 6.18
C ASP A 313 2.59 -8.05 5.89
N HIS A 314 2.78 -9.37 5.79
CA HIS A 314 4.08 -9.98 5.54
C HIS A 314 4.62 -9.72 4.12
N SER A 315 3.84 -9.13 3.21
CA SER A 315 4.21 -8.98 1.80
C SER A 315 5.49 -8.18 1.60
N GLU A 316 5.73 -7.15 2.41
CA GLU A 316 6.95 -6.33 2.34
C GLU A 316 8.18 -7.06 2.91
N PHE A 317 8.02 -7.88 3.95
CA PHE A 317 9.11 -8.71 4.50
C PHE A 317 9.51 -9.85 3.56
N VAL A 318 8.54 -10.42 2.83
CA VAL A 318 8.81 -11.44 1.80
C VAL A 318 9.67 -10.88 0.66
N LYS A 319 9.49 -9.61 0.27
CA LYS A 319 10.35 -8.95 -0.74
C LYS A 319 11.81 -8.87 -0.30
N MET A 320 12.06 -8.80 1.01
CA MET A 320 13.40 -8.67 1.61
C MET A 320 14.10 -10.01 1.83
N ALA A 321 13.35 -11.08 2.06
CA ALA A 321 13.91 -12.41 2.20
C ALA A 321 14.80 -12.73 0.98
N SER A 322 16.01 -13.21 1.21
CA SER A 322 16.78 -13.82 0.12
C SER A 322 16.33 -15.26 -0.01
N ALA A 323 15.44 -15.54 -0.96
CA ALA A 323 15.43 -16.87 -1.50
C ALA A 323 16.79 -17.09 -2.16
N SER A 324 17.53 -18.11 -1.71
CA SER A 324 18.72 -18.56 -2.44
C SER A 324 18.31 -18.78 -3.89
N SER A 325 19.06 -18.22 -4.86
CA SER A 325 18.77 -18.38 -6.29
C SER A 325 18.60 -19.86 -6.68
N PHE A 326 19.21 -20.76 -5.92
CA PHE A 326 19.06 -22.21 -6.04
C PHE A 326 17.70 -22.75 -5.58
N ILE A 327 17.13 -22.21 -4.50
CA ILE A 327 15.79 -22.57 -4.02
C ILE A 327 14.73 -22.01 -4.96
N LEU A 328 14.90 -20.79 -5.47
CA LEU A 328 13.97 -20.23 -6.47
C LEU A 328 14.02 -21.02 -7.78
N PHE A 329 15.21 -21.42 -8.23
CA PHE A 329 15.40 -22.24 -9.42
C PHE A 329 14.82 -23.65 -9.25
N ILE A 330 14.97 -24.27 -8.08
CA ILE A 330 14.37 -25.58 -7.77
C ILE A 330 12.85 -25.45 -7.61
N LEU A 331 12.33 -24.42 -6.95
CA LEU A 331 10.88 -24.19 -6.87
C LEU A 331 10.29 -23.92 -8.25
N GLN A 332 11.01 -23.21 -9.11
CA GLN A 332 10.58 -22.93 -10.48
C GLN A 332 10.67 -24.18 -11.35
N ALA A 333 11.73 -24.98 -11.26
CA ALA A 333 11.85 -26.27 -11.95
C ALA A 333 10.84 -27.31 -11.44
N CYS A 334 10.58 -27.36 -10.13
CA CYS A 334 9.55 -28.20 -9.52
C CYS A 334 8.15 -27.72 -9.89
N ALA A 335 7.91 -26.40 -9.98
CA ALA A 335 6.67 -25.85 -10.51
C ALA A 335 6.50 -26.24 -11.98
N TYR A 336 7.54 -26.15 -12.82
CA TYR A 336 7.49 -26.64 -14.20
C TYR A 336 7.14 -28.13 -14.28
N LEU A 337 7.73 -28.97 -13.42
CA LEU A 337 7.43 -30.41 -13.37
C LEU A 337 6.05 -30.73 -12.78
N PHE A 338 5.56 -29.93 -11.82
CA PHE A 338 4.19 -30.03 -11.28
C PHE A 338 3.15 -29.55 -12.29
N PHE A 339 3.41 -28.44 -12.99
CA PHE A 339 2.53 -27.85 -14.01
C PHE A 339 2.53 -28.65 -15.31
N ASP A 340 3.59 -29.37 -15.67
CA ASP A 340 3.55 -30.30 -16.82
C ASP A 340 2.65 -31.53 -16.54
N THR A 341 2.46 -31.89 -15.27
CA THR A 341 1.58 -33.03 -14.88
C THR A 341 0.15 -32.63 -14.50
N ILE A 342 -0.11 -31.36 -14.15
CA ILE A 342 -1.45 -30.85 -13.79
C ILE A 342 -2.00 -29.87 -14.85
N GLY A 343 -1.16 -29.36 -15.75
CA GLY A 343 -1.48 -28.39 -16.80
C GLY A 343 -2.12 -28.99 -18.06
N ALA A 344 -2.75 -30.16 -17.95
CA ALA A 344 -3.78 -30.53 -18.90
C ALA A 344 -5.03 -29.66 -18.63
N GLN A 345 -5.03 -28.48 -19.25
CA GLN A 345 -6.21 -27.72 -19.70
C GLN A 345 -6.99 -26.88 -18.67
N ALA A 346 -6.37 -25.78 -18.20
CA ALA A 346 -7.12 -24.54 -18.06
C ALA A 346 -7.06 -23.82 -19.41
N ASN A 347 -8.16 -23.85 -20.15
CA ASN A 347 -8.28 -23.26 -21.48
C ASN A 347 -8.27 -21.71 -21.33
N LYS A 348 -7.09 -21.07 -21.22
CA LYS A 348 -7.00 -19.60 -21.15
C LYS A 348 -7.35 -19.02 -22.52
N THR A 349 -8.53 -18.42 -22.64
CA THR A 349 -9.08 -17.89 -23.89
C THR A 349 -8.30 -16.68 -24.43
N PHE A 350 -7.65 -15.91 -23.56
CA PHE A 350 -6.86 -14.73 -23.92
C PHE A 350 -5.48 -14.75 -23.23
N SER A 351 -4.45 -14.25 -23.92
CA SER A 351 -3.07 -14.21 -23.42
C SER A 351 -2.76 -12.96 -22.59
N ALA A 352 -3.50 -11.87 -22.80
CA ALA A 352 -3.34 -10.59 -22.12
C ALA A 352 -4.65 -9.78 -22.17
N ILE A 353 -4.72 -8.74 -21.34
CA ILE A 353 -5.79 -7.73 -21.36
C ILE A 353 -5.17 -6.33 -21.42
N PHE A 354 -5.75 -5.45 -22.23
CA PHE A 354 -5.37 -4.04 -22.35
C PHE A 354 -6.61 -3.17 -22.22
N SER A 355 -6.57 -2.13 -21.38
CA SER A 355 -7.70 -1.23 -21.15
C SER A 355 -7.36 0.21 -21.55
N PHE A 356 -8.25 0.82 -22.33
CA PHE A 356 -8.19 2.21 -22.76
C PHE A 356 -9.47 2.92 -22.35
N GLY A 357 -9.38 4.14 -21.83
CA GLY A 357 -10.59 4.87 -21.51
C GLY A 357 -10.44 5.93 -20.44
N ASP A 358 -11.57 6.20 -19.80
CA ASP A 358 -11.72 7.15 -18.73
C ASP A 358 -11.63 6.48 -17.35
N THR A 359 -12.14 7.19 -16.34
CA THR A 359 -12.09 6.79 -14.93
C THR A 359 -12.80 5.47 -14.64
N ILE A 360 -13.73 5.00 -15.50
CA ILE A 360 -14.41 3.71 -15.33
C ILE A 360 -13.43 2.54 -15.46
N LEU A 361 -12.48 2.60 -16.38
CA LEU A 361 -11.51 1.53 -16.61
C LEU A 361 -10.14 1.79 -15.95
N ASP A 362 -9.98 2.91 -15.24
CA ASP A 362 -8.71 3.33 -14.64
C ASP A 362 -8.28 2.40 -13.49
N THR A 363 -7.16 1.71 -13.68
CA THR A 363 -6.54 0.78 -12.71
C THR A 363 -5.46 1.44 -11.84
N GLY A 364 -5.38 2.78 -11.85
CA GLY A 364 -4.42 3.59 -11.11
C GLY A 364 -3.44 4.37 -11.98
N MET A 365 -3.74 4.58 -13.26
CA MET A 365 -2.93 5.40 -14.17
C MET A 365 -2.80 6.84 -13.65
N ASN A 366 -3.84 7.39 -13.04
CA ASN A 366 -3.85 8.76 -12.53
C ASN A 366 -3.08 8.96 -11.20
N ASN A 367 -2.49 7.91 -10.62
CA ASN A 367 -1.88 7.98 -9.27
C ASN A 367 -0.75 9.01 -9.13
N ASN A 368 -0.06 9.33 -10.23
CA ASN A 368 1.04 10.29 -10.25
C ASN A 368 0.59 11.72 -10.64
N LEU A 369 -0.70 11.92 -10.93
CA LEU A 369 -1.24 13.25 -11.23
C LEU A 369 -1.38 14.08 -9.94
N LEU A 370 -1.38 15.41 -10.09
CA LEU A 370 -1.65 16.34 -8.99
C LEU A 370 -3.15 16.38 -8.63
N SER A 371 -4.02 16.22 -9.61
CA SER A 371 -5.48 16.20 -9.48
C SER A 371 -6.08 15.07 -10.34
N GLY A 372 -7.35 14.73 -10.10
CA GLY A 372 -8.01 13.64 -10.84
C GLY A 372 -7.49 12.25 -10.49
N ARG A 373 -7.01 12.05 -9.25
CA ARG A 373 -6.58 10.76 -8.70
C ARG A 373 -7.53 10.28 -7.60
N CYS A 374 -7.48 8.99 -7.29
CA CYS A 374 -8.31 8.33 -6.27
C CYS A 374 -7.52 7.28 -5.47
N ASN A 375 -6.19 7.43 -5.37
CA ASN A 375 -5.33 6.66 -4.48
C ASN A 375 -5.34 7.18 -3.03
N TYR A 376 -6.54 7.46 -2.51
CA TYR A 376 -6.77 7.86 -1.12
C TYR A 376 -8.12 7.34 -0.61
N PRO A 377 -8.27 7.13 0.71
CA PRO A 377 -9.56 6.75 1.29
C PRO A 377 -10.66 7.81 1.04
N PRO A 378 -11.92 7.38 0.83
CA PRO A 378 -12.42 6.02 1.05
C PRO A 378 -12.33 5.09 -0.18
N TYR A 379 -11.78 5.51 -1.32
CA TYR A 379 -11.61 4.62 -2.48
C TYR A 379 -10.80 3.37 -2.09
N GLY A 380 -11.12 2.23 -2.70
CA GLY A 380 -10.47 0.95 -2.39
C GLY A 380 -10.80 0.35 -1.01
N ARG A 381 -11.85 0.82 -0.33
CA ARG A 381 -12.35 0.26 0.94
C ARG A 381 -12.59 -1.26 0.90
N ASP A 382 -13.17 -1.72 -0.20
CA ASP A 382 -13.58 -3.11 -0.42
C ASP A 382 -12.59 -3.84 -1.34
N PHE A 383 -11.59 -3.13 -1.88
CA PHE A 383 -10.49 -3.70 -2.67
C PHE A 383 -9.66 -4.70 -1.85
N PRO A 384 -9.00 -5.70 -2.46
CA PRO A 384 -8.06 -6.57 -1.75
C PRO A 384 -7.01 -5.77 -0.95
N GLY A 385 -6.89 -6.08 0.34
CA GLY A 385 -6.03 -5.34 1.28
C GLY A 385 -6.64 -4.05 1.83
N LYS A 386 -7.82 -3.63 1.38
CA LYS A 386 -8.53 -2.41 1.80
C LYS A 386 -7.71 -1.13 1.60
N VAL A 387 -6.97 -1.07 0.47
CA VAL A 387 -6.08 0.04 0.13
C VAL A 387 -6.59 0.74 -1.13
N ALA A 388 -6.55 2.08 -1.10
CA ALA A 388 -6.84 2.90 -2.25
C ALA A 388 -5.74 2.75 -3.33
N THR A 389 -6.04 2.06 -4.43
CA THR A 389 -5.05 1.77 -5.49
C THR A 389 -5.14 2.69 -6.71
N GLY A 390 -6.04 3.67 -6.69
CA GLY A 390 -6.30 4.55 -7.84
C GLY A 390 -7.41 4.07 -8.76
N ARG A 391 -8.26 3.15 -8.29
CA ARG A 391 -9.52 2.80 -8.94
C ARG A 391 -10.61 3.74 -8.43
N PHE A 392 -11.38 4.33 -9.34
CA PHE A 392 -12.55 5.13 -8.99
C PHE A 392 -13.73 4.23 -8.55
N CYS A 393 -13.51 3.39 -7.55
CA CYS A 393 -14.48 2.41 -7.04
C CYS A 393 -14.22 2.16 -5.54
N ASN A 394 -15.20 1.62 -4.82
CA ASN A 394 -14.98 1.06 -3.48
C ASN A 394 -14.01 -0.13 -3.52
N GLY A 395 -13.97 -0.90 -4.60
CA GLY A 395 -13.05 -2.01 -4.74
C GLY A 395 -12.60 -2.23 -6.18
N LYS A 396 -12.83 -3.42 -6.74
CA LYS A 396 -12.41 -3.73 -8.13
C LYS A 396 -13.23 -2.93 -9.14
N ASN A 397 -12.59 -2.49 -10.22
CA ASN A 397 -13.26 -1.83 -11.33
C ASN A 397 -13.61 -2.87 -12.43
N PRO A 398 -14.32 -2.50 -13.52
CA PRO A 398 -14.68 -3.43 -14.58
C PRO A 398 -13.47 -4.11 -15.24
N THR A 399 -12.34 -3.40 -15.38
CA THR A 399 -11.10 -3.98 -15.94
C THR A 399 -10.62 -5.18 -15.11
N ASP A 400 -10.65 -5.07 -13.79
CA ASP A 400 -10.24 -6.16 -12.90
C ASP A 400 -11.23 -7.32 -12.91
N LEU A 401 -12.54 -7.04 -12.76
CA LEU A 401 -13.57 -8.07 -12.68
C LEU A 401 -13.68 -8.88 -13.98
N ILE A 402 -13.51 -8.23 -15.14
CA ILE A 402 -13.43 -8.92 -16.43
C ILE A 402 -12.18 -9.79 -16.50
N ALA A 403 -11.01 -9.26 -16.10
CA ALA A 403 -9.76 -10.03 -16.13
C ALA A 403 -9.78 -11.25 -15.21
N GLU A 404 -10.40 -11.12 -14.03
CA GLU A 404 -10.59 -12.19 -13.06
C GLU A 404 -11.56 -13.25 -13.59
N THR A 405 -12.73 -12.82 -14.08
CA THR A 405 -13.76 -13.72 -14.63
C THR A 405 -13.22 -14.55 -15.80
N LEU A 406 -12.32 -13.97 -16.61
CA LEU A 406 -11.69 -14.64 -17.74
C LEU A 406 -10.42 -15.43 -17.37
N GLY A 407 -10.02 -15.46 -16.10
CA GLY A 407 -8.82 -16.17 -15.64
C GLY A 407 -7.51 -15.59 -16.21
N ILE A 408 -7.52 -14.34 -16.66
CA ILE A 408 -6.35 -13.64 -17.18
C ILE A 408 -5.50 -13.19 -16.00
N LYS A 409 -6.10 -12.43 -15.07
CA LYS A 409 -5.43 -11.88 -13.88
C LYS A 409 -6.44 -11.42 -12.83
N ASP A 410 -6.13 -11.66 -11.56
CA ASP A 410 -7.01 -11.27 -10.44
C ASP A 410 -7.13 -9.75 -10.27
N ILE A 411 -6.07 -9.01 -10.57
CA ILE A 411 -5.95 -7.54 -10.50
C ILE A 411 -5.06 -7.03 -11.64
N VAL A 412 -5.53 -6.05 -12.41
CA VAL A 412 -4.79 -5.48 -13.55
C VAL A 412 -3.96 -4.27 -13.09
N PRO A 413 -2.62 -4.27 -13.29
CA PRO A 413 -1.78 -3.15 -12.90
C PRO A 413 -1.87 -2.00 -13.90
N ALA A 414 -1.72 -0.77 -13.40
CA ALA A 414 -1.50 0.39 -14.25
C ALA A 414 -0.07 0.38 -14.86
N TYR A 415 0.07 0.92 -16.07
CA TYR A 415 1.37 1.12 -16.72
C TYR A 415 2.24 2.19 -16.01
N LEU A 416 1.61 3.11 -15.26
CA LEU A 416 2.23 4.19 -14.47
C LEU A 416 3.31 4.99 -15.22
N LYS A 417 2.87 6.02 -15.97
CA LYS A 417 3.77 6.97 -16.64
C LYS A 417 4.13 8.14 -15.70
N PRO A 418 5.41 8.44 -15.40
CA PRO A 418 5.81 9.49 -14.47
C PRO A 418 5.41 10.91 -14.87
N ASP A 419 5.31 11.18 -16.18
CA ASP A 419 4.98 12.46 -16.81
C ASP A 419 3.58 12.45 -17.46
N LEU A 420 2.67 11.61 -16.94
CA LEU A 420 1.30 11.55 -17.46
C LEU A 420 0.66 12.94 -17.42
N GLN A 421 0.14 13.39 -18.56
CA GLN A 421 -0.76 14.53 -18.63
C GLN A 421 -2.19 14.04 -18.84
N ILE A 422 -3.19 14.76 -18.34
CA ILE A 422 -4.60 14.52 -18.70
C ILE A 422 -4.76 14.94 -20.16
N VAL A 423 -4.99 13.97 -21.04
CA VAL A 423 -4.87 14.12 -22.49
C VAL A 423 -5.97 13.35 -23.19
N ALA A 424 -6.20 13.70 -24.47
CA ALA A 424 -7.11 12.95 -25.34
C ALA A 424 -6.73 11.47 -25.43
N MET A 425 -7.72 10.60 -25.64
CA MET A 425 -7.53 9.15 -25.75
C MET A 425 -6.52 8.75 -26.84
N SER A 426 -6.33 9.59 -27.87
CA SER A 426 -5.30 9.40 -28.90
C SER A 426 -3.88 9.29 -28.33
N GLN A 427 -3.60 9.93 -27.20
CA GLN A 427 -2.30 9.85 -26.54
C GLN A 427 -2.13 8.54 -25.75
N GLN A 428 -3.22 7.89 -25.30
CA GLN A 428 -3.16 6.56 -24.68
C GLN A 428 -2.65 5.51 -25.68
N LEU A 429 -2.95 5.68 -26.97
CA LEU A 429 -2.39 4.85 -28.03
C LEU A 429 -0.87 4.98 -28.13
N GLN A 430 -0.31 6.16 -27.90
CA GLN A 430 1.14 6.32 -27.87
C GLN A 430 1.76 5.57 -26.68
N TYR A 431 1.12 5.59 -25.51
CA TYR A 431 1.60 4.83 -24.35
C TYR A 431 1.56 3.31 -24.60
N PHE A 432 0.56 2.84 -25.34
CA PHE A 432 0.50 1.46 -25.76
C PHE A 432 1.63 1.08 -26.72
N LYS A 433 1.98 1.96 -27.67
CA LYS A 433 3.16 1.76 -28.53
C LYS A 433 4.45 1.70 -27.71
N ASP A 434 4.64 2.65 -26.79
CA ASP A 434 5.80 2.67 -25.89
C ASP A 434 5.87 1.37 -25.04
N TYR A 435 4.72 0.85 -24.62
CA TYR A 435 4.62 -0.43 -23.90
C TYR A 435 4.99 -1.62 -24.80
N ILE A 436 4.51 -1.66 -26.04
CA ILE A 436 4.85 -2.71 -27.01
C ILE A 436 6.35 -2.72 -27.28
N ASP A 437 6.99 -1.56 -27.43
CA ASP A 437 8.44 -1.46 -27.67
C ASP A 437 9.23 -2.03 -26.48
N LYS A 438 8.83 -1.67 -25.25
CA LYS A 438 9.41 -2.23 -24.02
C LYS A 438 9.21 -3.74 -23.93
N LEU A 439 8.00 -4.22 -24.20
CA LEU A 439 7.68 -5.64 -24.14
C LEU A 439 8.46 -6.42 -25.21
N THR A 440 8.66 -5.83 -26.40
CA THR A 440 9.44 -6.41 -27.49
C THR A 440 10.91 -6.55 -27.11
N GLY A 441 11.47 -5.57 -26.41
CA GLY A 441 12.83 -5.65 -25.86
C GLY A 441 13.04 -6.77 -24.84
N VAL A 442 11.97 -7.22 -24.17
CA VAL A 442 12.02 -8.28 -23.14
C VAL A 442 11.66 -9.66 -23.69
N ALA A 443 10.61 -9.75 -24.50
CA ALA A 443 9.98 -11.00 -24.90
C ALA A 443 10.30 -11.41 -26.36
N GLY A 444 10.87 -10.51 -27.16
CA GLY A 444 11.09 -10.70 -28.59
C GLY A 444 9.84 -10.45 -29.43
N GLU A 445 10.06 -10.00 -30.67
CA GLU A 445 8.99 -9.51 -31.55
C GLU A 445 7.91 -10.54 -31.85
N GLU A 446 8.30 -11.79 -32.13
CA GLU A 446 7.36 -12.87 -32.49
C GLU A 446 6.41 -13.19 -31.33
N LYS A 447 6.94 -13.29 -30.11
CA LYS A 447 6.15 -13.55 -28.91
C LYS A 447 5.22 -12.39 -28.59
N VAL A 448 5.66 -11.15 -28.79
CA VAL A 448 4.82 -9.96 -28.58
C VAL A 448 3.68 -9.91 -29.59
N LYS A 449 3.93 -10.21 -30.87
CA LYS A 449 2.87 -10.32 -31.88
C LYS A 449 1.83 -11.36 -31.49
N ALA A 450 2.25 -12.53 -31.01
CA ALA A 450 1.33 -13.57 -30.54
C ALA A 450 0.53 -13.14 -29.31
N ILE A 451 1.14 -12.42 -28.36
CA ILE A 451 0.44 -11.87 -27.19
C ILE A 451 -0.63 -10.88 -27.64
N ILE A 452 -0.28 -9.91 -28.49
CA ILE A 452 -1.20 -8.86 -28.95
C ILE A 452 -2.36 -9.48 -29.74
N ALA A 453 -2.05 -10.40 -30.67
CA ALA A 453 -3.06 -11.06 -31.50
C ALA A 453 -4.10 -11.87 -30.70
N ASN A 454 -3.70 -12.42 -29.54
CA ASN A 454 -4.59 -13.18 -28.67
C ASN A 454 -4.99 -12.42 -27.38
N SER A 455 -4.94 -11.08 -27.41
CA SER A 455 -5.31 -10.24 -26.27
C SER A 455 -6.77 -9.79 -26.32
N LEU A 456 -7.33 -9.49 -25.15
CA LEU A 456 -8.58 -8.76 -25.02
C LEU A 456 -8.28 -7.25 -24.88
N VAL A 457 -8.90 -6.42 -25.73
CA VAL A 457 -8.80 -4.96 -25.62
C VAL A 457 -10.15 -4.41 -25.15
N LEU A 458 -10.15 -3.75 -23.99
CA LEU A 458 -11.29 -3.04 -23.43
C LEU A 458 -11.18 -1.55 -23.74
N MET A 459 -12.28 -0.96 -24.17
CA MET A 459 -12.37 0.48 -24.44
C MET A 459 -13.65 1.06 -23.84
N SER A 460 -13.51 2.13 -23.05
CA SER A 460 -14.63 2.96 -22.56
C SER A 460 -14.40 4.39 -23.02
N ALA A 461 -15.42 5.01 -23.62
CA ALA A 461 -15.32 6.32 -24.25
C ALA A 461 -16.66 7.07 -24.22
N GLY A 462 -16.61 8.40 -24.24
CA GLY A 462 -17.79 9.26 -24.36
C GLY A 462 -18.43 9.69 -23.04
N ASN A 463 -18.10 9.04 -21.91
CA ASN A 463 -18.68 9.38 -20.60
C ASN A 463 -18.38 10.84 -20.20
N ASN A 464 -17.11 11.26 -20.30
CA ASN A 464 -16.71 12.63 -20.00
C ASN A 464 -17.18 13.63 -21.07
N ASP A 465 -17.15 13.23 -22.35
CA ASP A 465 -17.50 14.11 -23.46
C ASP A 465 -18.98 14.49 -23.47
N ILE A 466 -19.85 13.50 -23.23
CA ILE A 466 -21.30 13.69 -23.20
C ILE A 466 -21.72 14.18 -21.82
N GLY A 467 -21.27 13.51 -20.76
CA GLY A 467 -21.71 13.77 -19.40
C GLY A 467 -21.20 15.08 -18.82
N VAL A 468 -19.96 15.48 -19.13
CA VAL A 468 -19.31 16.67 -18.54
C VAL A 468 -19.16 17.78 -19.57
N SER A 469 -18.50 17.52 -20.70
CA SER A 469 -18.15 18.58 -21.66
C SER A 469 -19.36 19.14 -22.43
N TYR A 470 -20.25 18.27 -22.92
CA TYR A 470 -21.43 18.70 -23.68
C TYR A 470 -22.48 19.36 -22.79
N THR A 471 -22.83 18.76 -21.65
CA THR A 471 -23.91 19.29 -20.81
C THR A 471 -23.51 20.53 -20.00
N ALA A 472 -22.26 20.65 -19.54
CA ALA A 472 -21.79 21.84 -18.81
C ALA A 472 -21.74 23.09 -19.69
N ALA A 473 -21.51 22.93 -21.00
CA ALA A 473 -21.47 24.04 -21.97
C ALA A 473 -22.83 24.75 -22.16
N PHE A 474 -23.94 24.12 -21.77
CA PHE A 474 -25.29 24.70 -21.88
C PHE A 474 -25.82 25.26 -20.54
N GLY A 475 -24.95 25.54 -19.57
CA GLY A 475 -25.32 26.22 -18.32
C GLY A 475 -26.18 25.38 -17.36
N CYS A 476 -26.21 24.06 -17.56
CA CYS A 476 -26.85 23.15 -16.63
C CYS A 476 -25.82 22.72 -15.58
N GLU A 477 -26.04 23.09 -14.32
CA GLU A 477 -25.17 22.69 -13.21
C GLU A 477 -25.08 21.15 -13.11
N PRO A 478 -23.89 20.57 -12.89
CA PRO A 478 -23.71 19.12 -12.74
C PRO A 478 -24.35 18.52 -11.47
N SER A 479 -24.93 19.37 -10.61
CA SER A 479 -25.50 19.01 -9.29
C SER A 479 -26.87 18.31 -9.39
N ALA A 480 -27.43 18.11 -10.58
CA ALA A 480 -28.79 17.62 -10.77
C ALA A 480 -28.88 16.15 -11.22
N ARG A 481 -28.91 15.23 -10.25
CA ARG A 481 -29.52 13.89 -10.31
C ARG A 481 -29.38 13.17 -11.67
N PHE A 482 -28.30 12.43 -11.88
CA PHE A 482 -28.12 11.64 -13.11
C PHE A 482 -29.24 10.61 -13.32
N ILE A 483 -29.94 10.21 -12.26
CA ILE A 483 -31.00 9.21 -12.34
C ILE A 483 -32.15 9.64 -11.43
N GLY A 484 -33.09 10.42 -11.97
CA GLY A 484 -34.37 10.70 -11.30
C GLY A 484 -34.77 12.17 -11.25
N GLY A 485 -35.30 12.69 -12.36
CA GLY A 485 -36.37 13.70 -12.33
C GLY A 485 -36.01 15.14 -12.72
N SER A 486 -34.82 15.43 -13.24
CA SER A 486 -34.48 16.73 -13.84
C SER A 486 -34.43 16.65 -15.37
N SER A 487 -34.72 17.75 -16.07
CA SER A 487 -34.57 17.86 -17.53
C SER A 487 -33.14 17.58 -18.02
N TYR A 488 -32.14 17.81 -17.17
CA TYR A 488 -30.72 17.51 -17.39
C TYR A 488 -30.43 16.02 -17.61
N SER A 489 -30.95 15.16 -16.71
CA SER A 489 -30.76 13.71 -16.80
C SER A 489 -31.32 13.11 -18.09
N MET A 490 -32.41 13.68 -18.61
CA MET A 490 -33.04 13.23 -19.85
C MET A 490 -32.18 13.55 -21.09
N VAL A 491 -31.57 14.74 -21.15
CA VAL A 491 -30.69 15.14 -22.25
C VAL A 491 -29.40 14.34 -22.24
N ALA A 492 -28.78 14.14 -21.07
CA ALA A 492 -27.57 13.32 -20.94
C ALA A 492 -27.83 11.85 -21.34
N ASN A 493 -28.94 11.26 -20.89
CA ASN A 493 -29.32 9.89 -21.25
C ASN A 493 -29.64 9.75 -22.74
N LEU A 494 -30.33 10.72 -23.34
CA LEU A 494 -30.60 10.72 -24.78
C LEU A 494 -29.29 10.85 -25.58
N GLY A 495 -28.38 11.75 -25.16
CA GLY A 495 -27.07 11.91 -25.75
C GLY A 495 -26.24 10.62 -25.69
N ALA A 496 -26.22 9.95 -24.54
CA ALA A 496 -25.55 8.67 -24.35
C ALA A 496 -26.16 7.57 -25.25
N GLN A 497 -27.49 7.48 -25.35
CA GLN A 497 -28.16 6.54 -26.27
C GLN A 497 -27.80 6.81 -27.73
N MET A 498 -27.81 8.07 -28.16
CA MET A 498 -27.43 8.46 -29.53
C MET A 498 -25.97 8.10 -29.82
N TYR A 499 -25.07 8.42 -28.90
CA TYR A 499 -23.65 8.05 -29.02
C TYR A 499 -23.46 6.54 -29.11
N ASN A 500 -24.10 5.76 -28.24
CA ASN A 500 -24.01 4.30 -28.24
C ASN A 500 -24.53 3.68 -29.54
N ASN A 501 -25.61 4.22 -30.11
CA ASN A 501 -26.11 3.79 -31.43
C ASN A 501 -25.11 4.07 -32.56
N LEU A 502 -24.49 5.25 -32.56
CA LEU A 502 -23.47 5.62 -33.54
C LEU A 502 -22.19 4.79 -33.36
N LEU A 503 -21.75 4.57 -32.12
CA LEU A 503 -20.58 3.75 -31.79
C LEU A 503 -20.80 2.30 -32.23
N LYS A 504 -21.99 1.73 -31.98
CA LYS A 504 -22.36 0.39 -32.43
C LYS A 504 -22.33 0.27 -33.96
N ALA A 505 -22.82 1.29 -34.68
CA ALA A 505 -22.73 1.32 -36.14
C ALA A 505 -21.28 1.45 -36.64
N GLY A 506 -20.45 2.26 -35.97
CA GLY A 506 -19.02 2.37 -36.25
C GLY A 506 -18.26 1.07 -36.03
N ILE A 507 -18.56 0.35 -34.94
CA ILE A 507 -18.00 -0.98 -34.63
C ILE A 507 -18.39 -1.99 -35.72
N ALA A 508 -19.66 -2.01 -36.14
CA ALA A 508 -20.10 -2.89 -37.22
C ALA A 508 -19.40 -2.58 -38.56
N SER A 509 -19.16 -1.30 -38.85
CA SER A 509 -18.40 -0.87 -40.03
C SER A 509 -16.92 -1.26 -39.94
N LEU A 510 -16.31 -1.19 -38.75
CA LEU A 510 -14.93 -1.61 -38.55
C LEU A 510 -14.79 -3.13 -38.67
N GLN A 511 -15.74 -3.87 -38.11
CA GLN A 511 -15.80 -5.33 -38.17
C GLN A 511 -15.94 -5.85 -39.62
N SER A 512 -16.68 -5.15 -40.48
CA SER A 512 -16.81 -5.54 -41.89
C SER A 512 -15.54 -5.28 -42.72
N LYS A 513 -14.72 -4.30 -42.31
CA LYS A 513 -13.41 -4.00 -42.92
C LYS A 513 -12.29 -4.93 -42.42
N HIS A 514 -12.42 -5.44 -41.20
CA HIS A 514 -11.44 -6.29 -40.54
C HIS A 514 -12.11 -7.56 -39.99
N PRO A 515 -12.42 -8.54 -40.86
CA PRO A 515 -13.16 -9.75 -40.47
C PRO A 515 -12.35 -10.68 -39.56
N ASP A 516 -11.04 -10.49 -39.48
CA ASP A 516 -10.10 -11.17 -38.60
C ASP A 516 -10.12 -10.64 -37.16
N ALA A 517 -10.48 -9.37 -36.97
CA ALA A 517 -10.72 -8.80 -35.65
C ALA A 517 -12.06 -9.28 -35.10
N LYS A 518 -12.18 -9.44 -33.78
CA LYS A 518 -13.45 -9.69 -33.09
C LYS A 518 -13.83 -8.47 -32.28
N LEU A 519 -14.80 -7.71 -32.76
CA LEU A 519 -15.27 -6.49 -32.13
C LEU A 519 -16.66 -6.70 -31.53
N VAL A 520 -16.80 -6.38 -30.24
CA VAL A 520 -18.05 -6.54 -29.51
C VAL A 520 -18.41 -5.20 -28.88
N PHE A 521 -19.62 -4.72 -29.16
CA PHE A 521 -20.20 -3.61 -28.42
C PHE A 521 -20.89 -4.18 -27.17
N PHE A 522 -20.41 -3.77 -25.99
CA PHE A 522 -20.99 -4.18 -24.72
C PHE A 522 -21.85 -3.03 -24.16
N ASP A 523 -23.16 -3.22 -24.17
CA ASP A 523 -24.11 -2.21 -23.70
C ASP A 523 -24.20 -2.22 -22.17
N ILE A 524 -23.45 -1.31 -21.53
CA ILE A 524 -23.55 -1.04 -20.08
C ILE A 524 -24.65 -0.04 -19.73
N PHE A 525 -25.14 0.73 -20.71
CA PHE A 525 -26.05 1.84 -20.46
C PHE A 525 -27.45 1.33 -20.12
N THR A 526 -28.00 0.42 -20.92
CA THR A 526 -29.36 -0.10 -20.71
C THR A 526 -29.51 -0.83 -19.37
N PRO A 527 -28.60 -1.75 -18.98
CA PRO A 527 -28.65 -2.39 -17.67
C PRO A 527 -28.51 -1.40 -16.53
N LEU A 528 -27.58 -0.44 -16.63
CA LEU A 528 -27.36 0.57 -15.60
C LEU A 528 -28.60 1.43 -15.36
N VAL A 529 -29.22 1.94 -16.43
CA VAL A 529 -30.46 2.74 -16.32
C VAL A 529 -31.58 1.92 -15.69
N ASN A 530 -31.72 0.65 -16.05
CA ASN A 530 -32.74 -0.22 -15.48
C ASN A 530 -32.51 -0.46 -13.97
N ILE A 531 -31.28 -0.80 -13.58
CA ILE A 531 -30.92 -1.06 -12.18
C ILE A 531 -31.12 0.21 -11.37
N ALA A 532 -30.61 1.34 -11.84
CA ALA A 532 -30.69 2.58 -11.08
C ALA A 532 -32.12 3.17 -11.02
N SER A 533 -32.99 2.84 -11.98
CA SER A 533 -34.41 3.19 -11.92
C SER A 533 -35.22 2.27 -11.00
N ASN A 534 -34.74 1.04 -10.76
CA ASN A 534 -35.40 0.02 -9.94
C ASN A 534 -34.45 -0.64 -8.92
N PRO A 535 -33.68 0.11 -8.11
CA PRO A 535 -32.52 -0.43 -7.39
C PRO A 535 -32.88 -1.58 -6.44
N GLN A 536 -34.05 -1.53 -5.84
CA GLN A 536 -34.54 -2.50 -4.86
C GLN A 536 -34.83 -3.86 -5.48
N GLN A 537 -35.15 -3.92 -6.79
CA GLN A 537 -35.30 -5.20 -7.50
C GLN A 537 -33.97 -5.93 -7.65
N PHE A 538 -32.86 -5.20 -7.59
CA PHE A 538 -31.50 -5.71 -7.74
C PHE A 538 -30.73 -5.74 -6.41
N GLY A 539 -31.43 -5.57 -5.28
CA GLY A 539 -30.82 -5.63 -3.94
C GLY A 539 -30.15 -4.34 -3.48
N PHE A 540 -30.25 -3.25 -4.24
CA PHE A 540 -29.74 -1.94 -3.85
C PHE A 540 -30.81 -1.13 -3.10
N GLN A 541 -30.40 -0.43 -2.06
CA GLN A 541 -31.24 0.48 -1.30
C GLN A 541 -31.23 1.89 -1.90
N ASN A 542 -30.15 2.27 -2.60
CA ASN A 542 -29.98 3.63 -3.07
C ASN A 542 -29.27 3.72 -4.43
N ALA A 543 -29.86 4.50 -5.35
CA ALA A 543 -29.27 4.89 -6.63
C ALA A 543 -29.26 6.41 -6.88
N ASN A 544 -29.77 7.20 -5.92
CA ASN A 544 -29.95 8.64 -6.08
C ASN A 544 -28.69 9.44 -5.76
N PHE A 545 -27.79 8.88 -4.95
CA PHE A 545 -26.52 9.48 -4.57
C PHE A 545 -25.46 8.40 -4.32
N GLY A 546 -24.20 8.77 -4.46
CA GLY A 546 -23.08 7.89 -4.19
C GLY A 546 -23.01 7.49 -2.72
N CYS A 547 -22.56 6.27 -2.46
CA CYS A 547 -22.22 5.81 -1.11
C CYS A 547 -21.24 6.77 -0.43
N CYS A 548 -20.34 7.35 -1.21
CA CYS A 548 -19.37 8.34 -0.80
C CYS A 548 -19.54 9.64 -1.59
N GLY A 549 -19.35 10.78 -0.94
CA GLY A 549 -19.39 12.10 -1.60
C GLY A 549 -20.80 12.61 -1.93
N GLY A 550 -21.84 11.79 -1.75
CA GLY A 550 -23.23 12.16 -1.99
C GLY A 550 -23.47 12.51 -3.46
N SER A 551 -23.57 13.80 -3.77
CA SER A 551 -23.74 14.32 -5.13
C SER A 551 -22.43 14.76 -5.81
N GLY A 552 -21.27 14.52 -5.19
CA GLY A 552 -19.96 14.84 -5.76
C GLY A 552 -19.00 13.65 -5.75
N LEU A 553 -17.77 13.87 -6.24
CA LEU A 553 -16.68 12.90 -6.09
C LEU A 553 -16.37 12.68 -4.62
N CYS A 554 -15.84 11.51 -4.30
CA CYS A 554 -15.25 11.28 -2.99
C CYS A 554 -14.07 12.22 -2.77
N LEU A 555 -14.19 13.12 -1.80
CA LEU A 555 -13.06 13.89 -1.33
C LEU A 555 -12.18 13.03 -0.43
N PRO A 556 -10.86 13.30 -0.38
CA PRO A 556 -9.99 12.70 0.62
C PRO A 556 -10.61 12.84 2.01
N PHE A 557 -10.71 11.73 2.75
CA PHE A 557 -11.27 11.71 4.11
C PHE A 557 -12.74 12.17 4.21
N SER A 558 -13.54 11.98 3.15
CA SER A 558 -14.98 12.25 3.19
C SER A 558 -15.61 11.61 4.44
N PRO A 559 -16.19 12.39 5.38
CA PRO A 559 -16.85 11.84 6.57
C PRO A 559 -18.17 11.14 6.21
N PHE A 560 -18.59 11.21 4.95
CA PHE A 560 -19.82 10.67 4.40
C PHE A 560 -19.52 9.49 3.48
N ALA A 561 -18.96 8.41 4.01
CA ALA A 561 -19.01 7.10 3.36
C ALA A 561 -20.11 6.27 4.01
N CYS A 562 -20.99 5.70 3.19
CA CYS A 562 -22.08 4.87 3.66
C CYS A 562 -21.53 3.64 4.39
N PRO A 563 -22.26 3.10 5.39
CA PRO A 563 -21.80 1.93 6.14
C PRO A 563 -21.54 0.69 5.28
N ASP A 564 -22.30 0.52 4.20
CA ASP A 564 -22.25 -0.65 3.32
C ASP A 564 -22.47 -0.25 1.85
N ALA A 565 -21.40 -0.28 1.03
CA ALA A 565 -21.52 0.07 -0.40
C ALA A 565 -22.29 -0.97 -1.21
N SER A 566 -22.42 -2.21 -0.72
CA SER A 566 -23.19 -3.22 -1.47
C SER A 566 -24.67 -2.84 -1.59
N THR A 567 -25.15 -1.94 -0.73
CA THR A 567 -26.51 -1.40 -0.79
C THR A 567 -26.66 -0.18 -1.72
N TYR A 568 -25.59 0.30 -2.34
CA TYR A 568 -25.58 1.47 -3.22
C TYR A 568 -25.21 1.09 -4.65
N VAL A 569 -25.91 1.66 -5.63
CA VAL A 569 -25.58 1.52 -7.05
C VAL A 569 -24.27 2.26 -7.35
N PHE A 570 -24.13 3.48 -6.84
CA PHE A 570 -22.96 4.31 -7.11
C PHE A 570 -22.06 4.44 -5.90
N TRP A 571 -20.75 4.40 -6.16
CA TRP A 571 -19.74 4.68 -5.15
C TRP A 571 -19.60 6.18 -4.91
N ASP A 572 -19.52 6.98 -5.96
CA ASP A 572 -19.59 8.45 -5.90
C ASP A 572 -20.63 8.98 -6.89
N PHE A 573 -20.62 10.27 -7.23
CA PHE A 573 -21.66 10.81 -8.13
C PHE A 573 -21.65 10.25 -9.56
N VAL A 574 -20.57 9.60 -10.01
CA VAL A 574 -20.45 9.06 -11.39
C VAL A 574 -20.09 7.59 -11.40
N HIS A 575 -19.27 7.15 -10.45
CA HIS A 575 -18.66 5.83 -10.53
C HIS A 575 -19.50 4.76 -9.83
N PRO A 576 -19.67 3.58 -10.44
CA PRO A 576 -20.43 2.48 -9.85
C PRO A 576 -19.71 1.84 -8.66
N THR A 577 -20.45 1.15 -7.79
CA THR A 577 -19.86 0.27 -6.78
C THR A 577 -19.41 -1.04 -7.41
N GLU A 578 -18.44 -1.73 -6.79
CA GLU A 578 -18.02 -3.09 -7.20
C GLU A 578 -19.21 -4.04 -7.29
N LYS A 579 -20.16 -3.94 -6.35
CA LYS A 579 -21.38 -4.75 -6.31
C LYS A 579 -22.30 -4.56 -7.52
N LEU A 580 -22.31 -3.38 -8.13
CA LEU A 580 -23.05 -3.13 -9.37
C LEU A 580 -22.33 -3.71 -10.59
N ILE A 581 -20.99 -3.73 -10.56
CA ILE A 581 -20.18 -4.20 -11.67
C ILE A 581 -20.20 -5.74 -11.73
N GLU A 582 -20.20 -6.41 -10.57
CA GLU A 582 -20.52 -7.84 -10.41
C GLU A 582 -21.91 -8.19 -10.94
#